data_AF-A0A1S1NEQ2-F1
#
_entry.id   AF-A0A1S1NEQ2-F1
#
_cell.length_a   1.000
_cell.length_b   1.000
_cell.length_c   1.000
_cell.angle_alpha   90.00
_cell.angle_beta   90.00
_cell.angle_gamma   90.00
#
_symmetry.space_group_name_H-M   'P 1'
#
loop_
_entity.id
_entity.type
_entity.pdbx_description
1 polymer ?
#
loop_
_entity_poly.entity_id
_entity_poly.type
_entity_poly.pdbx_seq_one_letter_code
_entity_poly.pdbx_strand_id
1 'polypeptide(L)'
;MTTHITIKQVRSALKRWGKFWQSREYGKGFKRSSISDSSGRPTGGVMGADAMSVPQEIELITQLIAALRPECIRAIRARYLMSGTLAEAAKLVGFDSKRSAEFWLVKAERSLLVEFSTNLNSE
;
A
#
# COMPACT_ATOMS: atom_id res chain seq x y z
N MET A 1 -24.72 -13.61 3.95
CA MET A 1 -24.23 -12.99 5.21
C MET A 1 -23.35 -11.82 4.83
N THR A 2 -23.77 -10.58 5.04
CA THR A 2 -22.98 -9.39 4.71
C THR A 2 -21.83 -9.26 5.72
N THR A 3 -20.65 -9.70 5.32
CA THR A 3 -19.42 -9.53 6.10
C THR A 3 -18.99 -8.07 6.02
N HIS A 4 -19.46 -7.26 6.97
CA HIS A 4 -19.01 -5.87 7.10
C HIS A 4 -17.49 -5.85 7.35
N ILE A 5 -16.71 -5.38 6.39
CA ILE A 5 -15.28 -5.14 6.61
C ILE A 5 -15.11 -4.06 7.66
N THR A 6 -14.19 -4.31 8.59
CA THR A 6 -13.86 -3.37 9.66
C THR A 6 -12.55 -2.66 9.40
N ILE A 7 -12.39 -1.46 9.97
CA ILE A 7 -11.12 -0.71 9.94
C ILE A 7 -9.95 -1.52 10.51
N LYS A 8 -10.22 -2.44 11.44
CA LYS A 8 -9.21 -3.35 12.01
C LYS A 8 -8.69 -4.31 10.95
N GLN A 9 -9.56 -4.86 10.11
CA GLN A 9 -9.15 -5.75 9.01
C GLN A 9 -8.31 -5.00 7.97
N VAL A 10 -8.68 -3.76 7.62
CA VAL A 10 -7.88 -2.91 6.74
C VAL A 10 -6.48 -2.68 7.32
N ARG A 11 -6.38 -2.32 8.60
CA ARG A 11 -5.08 -2.13 9.26
C ARG A 11 -4.26 -3.41 9.31
N SER A 12 -4.89 -4.56 9.54
CA SER A 12 -4.23 -5.87 9.54
C SER A 12 -3.74 -6.25 8.13
N ALA A 13 -4.52 -5.97 7.09
CA ALA A 13 -4.14 -6.13 5.70
C ALA A 13 -2.93 -5.24 5.34
N LEU A 14 -2.98 -3.96 5.69
CA LEU A 14 -1.87 -3.01 5.52
C LEU A 14 -0.61 -3.42 6.27
N LYS A 15 -0.75 -3.99 7.48
CA LYS A 15 0.38 -4.50 8.26
C LYS A 15 1.03 -5.72 7.59
N ARG A 16 0.22 -6.64 7.04
CA ARG A 16 0.72 -7.79 6.28
C ARG A 16 1.41 -7.36 4.99
N TRP A 17 0.79 -6.43 4.26
CA TRP A 17 1.38 -5.79 3.09
C TRP A 17 2.72 -5.12 3.41
N GLY A 18 2.76 -4.28 4.44
CA GLY A 18 3.98 -3.59 4.86
C GLY A 18 5.08 -4.57 5.28
N LYS A 19 4.75 -5.60 6.07
CA LYS A 19 5.70 -6.64 6.48
C LYS A 19 6.23 -7.46 5.29
N PHE A 20 5.37 -7.82 4.34
CA PHE A 20 5.77 -8.53 3.13
C PHE A 20 6.80 -7.71 2.35
N TRP A 21 6.50 -6.44 2.07
CA TRP A 21 7.40 -5.57 1.34
C TRP A 21 8.66 -5.23 2.14
N GLN A 22 8.56 -4.98 3.45
CA GLN A 22 9.71 -4.77 4.31
C GLN A 22 10.65 -5.99 4.31
N SER A 23 10.12 -7.20 4.46
CA SER A 23 10.93 -8.44 4.40
C SER A 23 11.61 -8.63 3.04
N ARG A 24 11.02 -8.09 1.97
CA ARG A 24 11.56 -8.17 0.61
C ARG A 24 12.55 -7.04 0.30
N GLU A 25 12.34 -5.86 0.86
CA GLU A 25 13.20 -4.67 0.72
C GLU A 25 14.52 -4.84 1.49
N TYR A 26 14.50 -5.50 2.66
CA TYR A 26 15.73 -5.95 3.33
C TYR A 26 16.45 -7.09 2.59
N GLY A 27 15.81 -7.74 1.60
CA GLY A 27 16.40 -8.79 0.77
C GLY A 27 16.97 -8.27 -0.56
N LYS A 28 16.29 -7.33 -1.22
CA LYS A 28 16.72 -6.73 -2.50
C LYS A 28 16.20 -5.29 -2.60
N GLY A 29 17.11 -4.33 -2.43
CA GLY A 29 16.84 -2.90 -2.49
C GLY A 29 15.98 -2.51 -3.70
N PHE A 30 15.04 -1.61 -3.43
CA PHE A 30 14.02 -1.11 -4.34
C PHE A 30 14.63 -0.69 -5.70
N LYS A 31 14.52 -1.54 -6.73
CA LYS A 31 14.66 -1.04 -8.11
C LYS A 31 13.46 -0.16 -8.36
N ARG A 32 13.68 1.17 -8.35
CA ARG A 32 12.80 2.17 -8.92
C ARG A 32 12.41 1.72 -10.33
N SER A 33 11.21 1.18 -10.50
CA SER A 33 10.57 1.22 -11.82
C SER A 33 10.09 2.65 -12.01
N SER A 34 10.92 3.48 -12.66
CA SER A 34 10.41 4.67 -13.34
C SER A 34 9.46 4.16 -14.42
N ILE A 35 8.16 4.14 -14.14
CA ILE A 35 7.15 3.92 -15.16
C ILE A 35 7.05 5.24 -15.92
N SER A 36 7.93 5.39 -16.90
CA SER A 36 7.74 6.27 -18.04
C SER A 36 6.67 5.64 -18.92
N ASP A 37 5.56 6.35 -19.02
CA ASP A 37 4.75 6.61 -20.21
C ASP A 37 3.96 5.46 -20.89
N SER A 38 2.82 5.88 -21.42
CA SER A 38 1.95 5.21 -22.40
C SER A 38 0.93 4.17 -21.89
N SER A 39 -0.31 4.66 -21.76
CA SER A 39 -1.52 4.10 -22.38
C SER A 39 -1.66 2.58 -22.53
N GLY A 40 -2.67 2.03 -21.85
CA GLY A 40 -3.52 0.99 -22.42
C GLY A 40 -3.24 -0.46 -21.99
N ARG A 41 -4.21 -1.01 -21.24
CA ARG A 41 -4.47 -2.44 -20.97
C ARG A 41 -3.46 -3.22 -20.09
N PRO A 42 -3.97 -4.19 -19.29
CA PRO A 42 -3.13 -5.04 -18.46
C PRO A 42 -2.69 -6.26 -19.30
N THR A 43 -1.39 -6.39 -19.54
CA THR A 43 -0.81 -7.63 -20.07
C THR A 43 0.31 -8.08 -19.16
N GLY A 44 0.17 -9.30 -18.64
CA GLY A 44 1.19 -9.99 -17.86
C GLY A 44 2.46 -10.27 -18.65
N GLY A 45 3.54 -10.52 -17.90
CA GLY A 45 4.89 -10.89 -18.37
C GLY A 45 5.82 -9.66 -18.41
N VAL A 46 7.05 -9.67 -17.89
CA VAL A 46 8.02 -10.77 -17.85
C VAL A 46 8.98 -10.64 -16.66
N MET A 47 9.32 -11.80 -16.11
CA MET A 47 10.31 -12.13 -15.08
C MET A 47 11.68 -11.44 -15.18
N GLY A 48 12.21 -11.07 -14.00
CA GLY A 48 13.63 -10.86 -13.72
C GLY A 48 14.03 -11.53 -12.42
N ALA A 49 14.42 -12.81 -12.49
CA ALA A 49 15.30 -13.58 -11.60
C ALA A 49 15.07 -13.61 -10.06
N ASP A 50 13.84 -13.41 -9.57
CA ASP A 50 13.43 -13.86 -8.23
C ASP A 50 11.90 -13.96 -8.14
N ALA A 51 11.32 -14.81 -8.99
CA ALA A 51 9.88 -14.97 -9.14
C ALA A 51 9.25 -15.73 -7.95
N MET A 52 9.43 -15.20 -6.74
CA MET A 52 8.56 -15.52 -5.62
C MET A 52 7.22 -14.84 -5.90
N SER A 53 6.20 -15.63 -6.19
CA SER A 53 4.84 -15.18 -6.45
C SER A 53 4.38 -14.25 -5.33
N VAL A 54 3.97 -13.03 -5.69
CA VAL A 54 3.31 -12.15 -4.73
C VAL A 54 1.94 -12.76 -4.45
N PRO A 55 1.56 -13.01 -3.19
CA PRO A 55 0.23 -13.54 -2.90
C PRO A 55 -0.85 -12.58 -3.43
N GLN A 56 -1.92 -13.13 -4.02
CA GLN A 56 -3.02 -12.34 -4.62
C GLN A 56 -3.56 -11.26 -3.68
N GLU A 57 -3.68 -11.56 -2.39
CA GLU A 57 -4.12 -10.58 -1.38
C GLU A 57 -3.18 -9.37 -1.28
N ILE A 58 -1.87 -9.57 -1.36
CA ILE A 58 -0.88 -8.49 -1.32
C ILE A 58 -0.92 -7.67 -2.61
N GLU A 59 -1.12 -8.33 -3.75
CA GLU A 59 -1.25 -7.67 -5.05
C GLU A 59 -2.51 -6.79 -5.10
N LEU A 60 -3.65 -7.31 -4.67
CA LEU A 60 -4.91 -6.57 -4.57
C LEU A 60 -4.75 -5.33 -3.68
N ILE A 61 -4.18 -5.47 -2.48
CA ILE A 61 -3.90 -4.33 -1.60
C ILE A 61 -2.98 -3.32 -2.28
N THR A 62 -1.96 -3.78 -3.01
CA THR A 62 -1.02 -2.91 -3.71
C THR A 62 -1.72 -2.10 -4.80
N GLN A 63 -2.63 -2.72 -5.56
CA GLN A 63 -3.44 -2.04 -6.57
C GLN A 63 -4.39 -1.02 -5.94
N LEU A 64 -5.07 -1.38 -4.85
CA LEU A 64 -5.94 -0.45 -4.12
C LEU A 64 -5.17 0.75 -3.56
N ILE A 65 -3.96 0.54 -3.03
CA ILE A 65 -3.09 1.63 -2.57
C ILE A 65 -2.66 2.50 -3.75
N ALA A 66 -2.31 1.91 -4.90
CA ALA A 66 -1.86 2.65 -6.09
C ALA A 66 -2.95 3.58 -6.67
N ALA A 67 -4.23 3.26 -6.46
CA ALA A 67 -5.35 4.11 -6.83
C ALA A 67 -5.57 5.31 -5.88
N LEU A 68 -4.92 5.33 -4.71
CA LEU A 68 -5.04 6.43 -3.76
C LEU A 68 -4.23 7.66 -4.19
N ARG A 69 -4.54 8.80 -3.55
CA ARG A 69 -3.76 10.03 -3.72
C ARG A 69 -2.30 9.80 -3.30
N PRO A 70 -1.33 10.48 -3.95
CA PRO A 70 0.08 10.36 -3.61
C PRO A 70 0.41 10.61 -2.13
N GLU A 71 -0.30 11.55 -1.48
CA GLU A 71 -0.16 11.82 -0.03
C GLU A 71 -0.60 10.62 0.81
N CYS A 72 -1.72 9.98 0.47
CA CYS A 72 -2.20 8.79 1.15
C CYS A 72 -1.20 7.63 1.01
N ILE A 73 -0.64 7.43 -0.19
CA ILE A 73 0.38 6.41 -0.44
C ILE A 73 1.62 6.69 0.42
N ARG A 74 2.08 7.94 0.47
CA ARG A 74 3.21 8.35 1.30
C ARG A 74 2.95 8.09 2.79
N ALA A 75 1.76 8.41 3.28
CA ALA A 75 1.38 8.17 4.68
C ALA A 75 1.33 6.67 5.02
N ILE A 76 0.79 5.84 4.12
CA ILE A 76 0.80 4.38 4.28
C ILE A 76 2.22 3.84 4.34
N ARG A 77 3.09 4.26 3.41
CA ARG A 77 4.51 3.84 3.39
C ARG A 77 5.23 4.26 4.67
N ALA A 78 5.05 5.51 5.10
CA ALA A 78 5.64 6.01 6.34
C ALA A 78 5.20 5.21 7.57
N ARG A 79 3.96 4.70 7.60
CA ARG A 79 3.42 3.97 8.74
C ARG A 79 3.76 2.47 8.73
N TYR A 80 3.69 1.83 7.57
CA TYR A 80 3.67 0.37 7.46
C TYR A 80 4.92 -0.23 6.81
N LEU A 81 5.70 0.57 6.08
CA LEU A 81 6.92 0.13 5.41
C LEU A 81 8.18 0.61 6.13
N MET A 82 8.19 1.88 6.53
CA MET A 82 9.33 2.47 7.23
C MET A 82 9.42 1.97 8.68
N SER A 83 10.61 1.57 9.08
CA SER A 83 10.94 1.31 10.48
C SER A 83 11.17 2.63 11.21
N GLY A 84 10.50 2.84 12.35
CA GLY A 84 10.72 4.02 13.20
C GLY A 84 9.42 4.67 13.66
N THR A 85 9.53 5.86 14.24
CA THR A 85 8.35 6.61 14.65
C THR A 85 7.68 7.27 13.45
N LEU A 86 6.36 7.45 13.52
CA LEU A 86 5.62 8.14 12.45
C LEU A 86 6.12 9.58 12.25
N ALA A 87 6.66 10.23 13.28
CA ALA A 87 7.20 11.58 13.16
C ALA A 87 8.48 11.63 12.30
N GLU A 88 9.37 10.65 12.45
CA GLU A 88 10.59 10.54 11.64
C GLU A 88 10.25 10.13 10.21
N ALA A 89 9.41 9.10 10.07
CA ALA A 89 8.96 8.63 8.75
C ALA A 89 8.20 9.73 7.99
N ALA A 90 7.37 10.53 8.67
CA ALA A 90 6.67 11.67 8.08
C ALA A 90 7.64 12.69 7.47
N LYS A 91 8.73 13.04 8.17
CA LYS A 91 9.76 13.93 7.63
C LYS A 91 10.44 13.33 6.39
N LEU A 92 10.75 12.03 6.43
CA LEU A 92 11.41 11.34 5.31
C LEU A 92 10.56 11.29 4.03
N VAL A 93 9.23 11.19 4.17
CA VAL A 93 8.30 11.22 3.02
C VAL A 93 7.84 12.63 2.63
N GLY A 94 8.38 13.67 3.27
CA GLY A 94 8.10 15.08 2.95
C GLY A 94 6.75 15.58 3.47
N PHE A 95 6.33 15.14 4.66
CA PHE A 95 5.26 15.80 5.42
C PHE A 95 5.86 16.80 6.41
N ASP A 96 5.19 17.94 6.56
CA ASP A 96 5.61 19.02 7.47
C ASP A 96 5.49 18.63 8.94
N SER A 97 4.52 17.76 9.27
CA SER A 97 4.25 17.36 10.65
C SER A 97 3.72 15.93 10.75
N LYS A 98 3.90 15.33 11.94
CA LYS A 98 3.27 14.07 12.32
C LYS A 98 1.75 14.11 12.13
N ARG A 99 1.11 15.23 12.51
CA ARG A 99 -0.34 15.41 12.43
C ARG A 99 -0.83 15.36 10.98
N SER A 100 -0.08 15.96 10.05
CA SER A 100 -0.39 15.89 8.62
C SER A 100 -0.31 14.45 8.12
N ALA A 101 0.73 13.70 8.49
CA ALA A 101 0.85 12.29 8.14
C ALA A 101 -0.28 11.43 8.71
N GLU A 102 -0.69 11.66 9.96
CA GLU A 102 -1.82 10.97 10.60
C GLU A 102 -3.15 11.27 9.89
N PHE A 103 -3.39 12.52 9.50
CA PHE A 103 -4.58 12.90 8.75
C PHE A 103 -4.67 12.14 7.42
N TRP A 104 -3.59 12.14 6.64
CA TRP A 104 -3.54 11.42 5.36
C TRP A 104 -3.62 9.91 5.54
N LEU A 105 -3.05 9.37 6.62
CA LEU A 105 -3.16 7.96 6.96
C LEU A 105 -4.63 7.57 7.25
N VAL A 106 -5.33 8.32 8.10
CA VAL A 106 -6.74 8.06 8.41
C VAL A 106 -7.61 8.17 7.16
N LYS A 107 -7.33 9.15 6.29
CA LYS A 107 -8.02 9.30 5.02
C LYS A 107 -7.78 8.08 4.11
N ALA A 108 -6.53 7.62 4.02
CA ALA A 108 -6.16 6.44 3.25
C ALA A 108 -6.87 5.17 3.78
N GLU A 109 -6.87 4.96 5.09
CA GLU A 109 -7.54 3.80 5.72
C GLU A 109 -9.05 3.79 5.45
N ARG A 110 -9.70 4.97 5.48
CA ARG A 110 -11.14 5.10 5.16
C ARG A 110 -11.43 4.85 3.70
N SER A 111 -10.60 5.37 2.79
CA SER A 111 -10.74 5.08 1.36
C SER A 111 -10.60 3.59 1.08
N LEU A 112 -9.58 2.94 1.66
CA LEU A 112 -9.40 1.50 1.53
C LEU A 112 -10.58 0.72 2.10
N LEU A 113 -11.14 1.14 3.24
CA LEU A 113 -12.33 0.49 3.82
C LEU A 113 -13.51 0.46 2.84
N VAL A 114 -13.75 1.57 2.14
CA VAL A 114 -14.78 1.65 1.10
C VAL A 114 -14.45 0.72 -0.06
N GLU A 115 -13.24 0.79 -0.60
CA GLU A 115 -12.82 -0.08 -1.71
C GLU A 115 -12.94 -1.57 -1.38
N PHE A 116 -12.49 -1.96 -0.19
CA PHE A 116 -12.61 -3.33 0.31
C PHE A 116 -14.07 -3.79 0.40
N SER A 117 -14.96 -2.91 0.86
CA SER A 117 -16.39 -3.22 0.90
C SER A 117 -17.01 -3.35 -0.50
N THR A 118 -16.56 -2.53 -1.47
CA THR A 118 -17.04 -2.60 -2.86
C THR A 118 -16.59 -3.89 -3.55
N ASN A 119 -15.33 -4.29 -3.36
CA ASN A 119 -14.79 -5.50 -3.98
C ASN A 119 -15.49 -6.78 -3.46
N LEU A 120 -15.86 -6.84 -2.16
CA LEU A 120 -16.64 -7.95 -1.60
C LEU A 120 -18.07 -8.06 -2.15
N ASN A 121 -18.69 -6.94 -2.52
CA ASN A 121 -20.05 -6.93 -3.06
C ASN A 121 -20.09 -7.18 -4.59
N SER A 122 -18.91 -7.34 -5.21
CA SER A 122 -18.77 -7.55 -6.66
C SER A 122 -18.57 -9.02 -7.04
N GLU A 123 -18.54 -9.94 -6.06
CA GLU A 123 -18.63 -11.40 -6.23
C GLU A 123 -20.05 -11.90 -5.95
#